data_AF-A0AAU7TI77-F1
#
_entry.id   AF-A0AAU7TI77-F1
#
_cell.length_a   1.000
_cell.length_b   1.000
_cell.length_c   1.000
_cell.angle_alpha   90.00
_cell.angle_beta   90.00
_cell.angle_gamma   90.00
#
_symmetry.space_group_name_H-M   'P 1'
#
loop_
_entity.id
_entity.type
_entity.pdbx_description
1 polymer ?
#
loop_
_entity_poly.entity_id
_entity_poly.type
_entity_poly.pdbx_seq_one_letter_code
_entity_poly.pdbx_strand_id
1 'polypeptide(L)'
;MTSSSVDVDTGVLYREDNITALSRMPTNSVDLVYLDPPFFSNRSYEVIWGDEAEVRSFEDRWEGGIQVYIEWMRSRVRQLHRVLKVSGSLYMHCDPHASHYLKVMLDEVFMPTNFRSEVIWKRTGSHNSARRWGPQHDALLFYSKSEAFKWNKIFQAYDVSYVEEKFKFKDERGRYQDVSLTGPGRRTGDSGAPWRGVDPTLIGRHWQPPALMYDYFERLTGRSLAALSMIERLEEVNRAGLIHWPTKKGGQPRFKQYLHISPGVPLQDVVVDIRPINSRAAERLGYPTQKPEALLKRIIESSSDAGDVVLDPFCGCGTAVSAAQQLGRRWVGIDISPTAMEIIRQRMRRVTDAPIRVLGMPDSEESLRQLKPFEFQNWVIQKFVGTHSPRKSGDMGIDGYSFMVNNPIQVKRSDRVGRNVIDNFETAMRRGRHDTGYIVAFSFTRNAREEVARARWSDGLNVRLITVKDLLKPRLDDKIPELASVTELPLPPARSADALPLPEELIASDTAS
;
A
#
# COMPACT_ATOMS: atom_id res chain seq x y z
N MET A 1 -2.02 -22.13 28.59
CA MET A 1 -0.74 -22.13 27.85
C MET A 1 -0.65 -20.82 27.08
N THR A 2 0.13 -19.88 27.58
CA THR A 2 0.35 -18.56 26.95
C THR A 2 1.19 -18.75 25.69
N SER A 3 0.53 -18.74 24.54
CA SER A 3 1.17 -18.60 23.23
C SER A 3 2.03 -17.34 23.24
N SER A 4 3.35 -17.48 23.26
CA SER A 4 4.25 -16.37 22.94
C SER A 4 3.98 -16.00 21.48
N SER A 5 3.23 -14.92 21.25
CA SER A 5 3.03 -14.38 19.91
C SER A 5 4.40 -14.05 19.34
N VAL A 6 4.83 -14.80 18.33
CA VAL A 6 5.97 -14.42 17.50
C VAL A 6 5.56 -13.13 16.81
N ASP A 7 6.03 -12.00 17.34
CA ASP A 7 5.70 -10.68 16.80
C ASP A 7 6.34 -10.56 15.42
N VAL A 8 5.59 -10.00 14.47
CA VAL A 8 6.11 -9.76 13.11
C VAL A 8 7.06 -8.57 13.15
N ASP A 9 8.12 -8.61 12.36
CA ASP A 9 9.02 -7.45 12.21
C ASP A 9 8.23 -6.31 11.55
N THR A 10 8.27 -5.11 12.15
CA THR A 10 7.45 -3.95 11.73
C THR A 10 8.30 -2.70 11.53
N GLY A 11 7.74 -1.70 10.85
CA GLY A 11 8.51 -0.56 10.37
C GLY A 11 9.46 -0.93 9.21
N VAL A 12 9.12 -2.01 8.49
CA VAL A 12 9.94 -2.62 7.46
C VAL A 12 9.23 -2.62 6.11
N LEU A 13 10.02 -2.42 5.06
CA LEU A 13 9.62 -2.63 3.68
C LEU A 13 10.31 -3.89 3.15
N TYR A 14 9.55 -4.84 2.63
CA TYR A 14 10.09 -5.99 1.91
C TYR A 14 10.13 -5.70 0.42
N ARG A 15 11.33 -5.71 -0.16
CA ARG A 15 11.59 -5.56 -1.59
C ARG A 15 11.72 -6.92 -2.26
N GLU A 16 10.60 -7.60 -2.47
CA GLU A 16 10.54 -8.94 -3.06
C GLU A 16 9.12 -9.27 -3.54
N ASP A 17 8.89 -10.48 -4.08
CA ASP A 17 7.53 -10.96 -4.33
C ASP A 17 6.79 -11.14 -3.00
N ASN A 18 5.60 -10.56 -2.91
CA ASN A 18 4.80 -10.61 -1.71
C ASN A 18 4.43 -12.02 -1.25
N ILE A 19 4.30 -13.01 -2.14
CA ILE A 19 4.05 -14.39 -1.71
C ILE A 19 5.22 -14.94 -0.87
N THR A 20 6.46 -14.55 -1.22
CA THR A 20 7.68 -14.97 -0.53
C THR A 20 7.79 -14.32 0.84
N ALA A 21 7.53 -13.02 0.93
CA ALA A 21 7.49 -12.30 2.20
C ALA A 21 6.37 -12.85 3.10
N LEU A 22 5.16 -13.00 2.56
CA LEU A 22 4.01 -13.52 3.29
C LEU A 22 4.24 -14.93 3.81
N SER A 23 4.88 -15.82 3.03
CA SER A 23 5.12 -17.21 3.48
C SER A 23 6.01 -17.32 4.71
N ARG A 24 6.88 -16.33 4.96
CA ARG A 24 7.76 -16.24 6.13
C ARG A 24 7.12 -15.53 7.32
N MET A 25 6.00 -14.81 7.12
CA MET A 25 5.31 -14.12 8.19
C MET A 25 4.60 -15.10 9.14
N PRO A 26 4.61 -14.86 10.46
CA PRO A 26 3.90 -15.68 11.43
C PRO A 26 2.38 -15.65 11.19
N THR A 27 1.72 -16.77 11.48
CA THR A 27 0.25 -16.87 11.47
C THR A 27 -0.35 -16.00 12.57
N ASN A 28 -1.52 -15.38 12.34
CA ASN A 28 -2.21 -14.52 13.33
C ASN A 28 -1.33 -13.37 13.90
N SER A 29 -0.58 -12.69 13.04
CA SER A 29 0.34 -11.61 13.42
C SER A 29 -0.14 -10.22 12.98
N VAL A 30 -1.09 -10.12 12.05
CA VAL A 30 -1.54 -8.86 11.44
C VAL A 30 -2.97 -8.50 11.86
N ASP A 31 -3.23 -7.24 12.19
CA ASP A 31 -4.56 -6.77 12.61
C ASP A 31 -5.39 -6.27 11.42
N LEU A 32 -4.75 -5.61 10.45
CA LEU A 32 -5.43 -5.05 9.29
C LEU A 32 -4.61 -5.26 8.02
N VAL A 33 -5.25 -5.72 6.95
CA VAL A 33 -4.68 -5.76 5.61
C VAL A 33 -5.41 -4.76 4.72
N TYR A 34 -4.68 -3.86 4.09
CA TYR A 34 -5.16 -3.10 2.94
C TYR A 34 -4.36 -3.55 1.72
N LEU A 35 -5.03 -3.84 0.61
CA LEU A 35 -4.35 -4.19 -0.63
C LEU A 35 -4.98 -3.54 -1.84
N ASP A 36 -4.12 -3.06 -2.73
CA ASP A 36 -4.45 -2.40 -3.99
C ASP A 36 -3.68 -3.12 -5.12
N PRO A 37 -4.07 -4.37 -5.47
CA PRO A 37 -3.37 -5.16 -6.48
C PRO A 37 -3.53 -4.53 -7.88
N PRO A 38 -2.70 -4.94 -8.86
CA PRO A 38 -2.92 -4.61 -10.27
C PRO A 38 -4.34 -4.95 -10.71
N PHE A 39 -5.00 -4.04 -11.43
CA PHE A 39 -6.45 -4.09 -11.66
C PHE A 39 -6.90 -5.00 -12.81
N PHE A 40 -6.01 -5.71 -13.51
CA PHE A 40 -6.35 -6.46 -14.72
C PHE A 40 -6.94 -5.56 -15.83
N SER A 41 -6.55 -4.29 -15.85
CA SER A 41 -7.07 -3.26 -16.75
C SER A 41 -6.56 -3.37 -18.19
N ASN A 42 -5.62 -4.29 -18.49
CA ASN A 42 -4.96 -4.47 -19.79
C ASN A 42 -4.26 -3.18 -20.30
N ARG A 43 -3.80 -2.33 -19.36
CA ARG A 43 -3.15 -1.03 -19.61
C ARG A 43 -1.68 -1.06 -19.24
N SER A 44 -0.91 -0.20 -19.91
CA SER A 44 0.44 0.16 -19.49
C SER A 44 0.35 1.41 -18.61
N TYR A 45 0.75 1.30 -17.35
CA TYR A 45 0.82 2.46 -16.46
C TYR A 45 2.23 3.04 -16.48
N GLU A 46 2.37 4.26 -16.97
CA GLU A 46 3.61 5.02 -16.99
C GLU A 46 3.77 5.80 -15.67
N VAL A 47 4.76 5.42 -14.84
CA VAL A 47 5.27 6.28 -13.76
C VAL A 47 6.19 7.30 -14.39
N ILE A 48 6.01 8.60 -14.12
CA ILE A 48 6.93 9.67 -14.52
C ILE A 48 7.52 10.29 -13.25
N TRP A 49 8.84 10.29 -13.07
CA TRP A 49 9.51 10.84 -11.89
C TRP A 49 10.52 11.93 -12.27
N GLY A 50 10.48 13.09 -11.59
CA GLY A 50 11.44 14.19 -11.75
C GLY A 50 11.23 15.09 -13.00
N ASP A 51 12.05 16.14 -13.12
CA ASP A 51 12.18 16.98 -14.34
C ASP A 51 12.87 16.21 -15.50
N GLU A 52 13.38 15.01 -15.23
CA GLU A 52 14.01 14.11 -16.19
C GLU A 52 13.10 12.90 -16.37
N ALA A 53 12.54 12.73 -17.57
CA ALA A 53 11.47 11.80 -17.93
C ALA A 53 11.77 10.30 -17.66
N GLU A 54 11.74 9.86 -16.40
CA GLU A 54 11.77 8.44 -16.04
C GLU A 54 10.37 7.84 -16.29
N VAL A 55 10.12 7.30 -17.49
CA VAL A 55 8.87 6.60 -17.83
C VAL A 55 9.02 5.11 -17.51
N ARG A 56 8.40 4.61 -16.44
CA ARG A 56 8.29 3.16 -16.20
C ARG A 56 6.88 2.67 -16.49
N SER A 57 6.73 1.84 -17.52
CA SER A 57 5.48 1.16 -17.84
C SER A 57 5.35 -0.15 -17.05
N PHE A 58 4.34 -0.27 -16.18
CA PHE A 58 3.90 -1.58 -15.69
C PHE A 58 2.83 -2.11 -16.65
N GLU A 59 3.05 -3.29 -17.24
CA GLU A 59 2.06 -3.96 -18.07
C GLU A 59 1.09 -4.74 -17.17
N ASP A 60 -0.16 -4.28 -17.08
CA ASP A 60 -1.24 -5.01 -16.42
C ASP A 60 -1.88 -6.00 -17.40
N ARG A 61 -1.04 -6.85 -18.01
CA ARG A 61 -1.41 -7.86 -19.02
C ARG A 61 -1.11 -9.26 -18.50
N TRP A 62 -2.11 -10.13 -18.58
CA TRP A 62 -2.04 -11.49 -18.07
C TRP A 62 -2.29 -12.47 -19.21
N GLU A 63 -1.23 -13.09 -19.73
CA GLU A 63 -1.36 -14.19 -20.67
C GLU A 63 -2.17 -15.33 -20.02
N GLY A 64 -3.25 -15.76 -20.68
CA GLY A 64 -4.22 -16.73 -20.14
C GLY A 64 -5.47 -16.12 -19.50
N GLY A 65 -5.58 -14.79 -19.45
CA GLY A 65 -6.81 -14.10 -19.09
C GLY A 65 -7.11 -14.07 -17.59
N ILE A 66 -8.36 -13.72 -17.24
CA ILE A 66 -8.77 -13.42 -15.86
C ILE A 66 -8.55 -14.59 -14.89
N GLN A 67 -8.64 -15.83 -15.36
CA GLN A 67 -8.49 -17.02 -14.50
C GLN A 67 -7.06 -17.16 -13.96
N VAL A 68 -6.04 -16.81 -14.75
CA VAL A 68 -4.64 -16.81 -14.32
C VAL A 68 -4.42 -15.75 -13.24
N TYR A 69 -4.99 -14.55 -13.43
CA TYR A 69 -4.94 -13.49 -12.43
C TYR A 69 -5.62 -13.90 -11.12
N ILE A 70 -6.80 -14.52 -11.19
CA ILE A 70 -7.54 -14.97 -10.01
C ILE A 70 -6.78 -16.05 -9.26
N GLU A 71 -6.16 -17.04 -9.93
CA GLU A 71 -5.36 -18.05 -9.24
C GLU A 71 -4.09 -17.46 -8.61
N TRP A 72 -3.46 -16.51 -9.30
CA TRP A 72 -2.32 -15.76 -8.77
C TRP A 72 -2.72 -14.97 -7.51
N MET A 73 -3.88 -14.30 -7.49
CA MET A 73 -4.41 -13.62 -6.32
C MET A 73 -4.83 -14.60 -5.20
N ARG A 74 -5.45 -15.72 -5.55
CA ARG A 74 -5.91 -16.75 -4.60
C ARG A 74 -4.78 -17.25 -3.71
N SER A 75 -3.62 -17.53 -4.29
CA SER A 75 -2.44 -17.96 -3.53
C SER A 75 -2.02 -16.94 -2.46
N ARG A 76 -2.09 -15.64 -2.77
CA ARG A 76 -1.78 -14.52 -1.88
C ARG A 76 -2.84 -14.33 -0.82
N VAL A 77 -4.11 -14.35 -1.21
CA VAL A 77 -5.25 -14.21 -0.29
C VAL A 77 -5.27 -15.33 0.75
N ARG A 78 -4.90 -16.57 0.39
CA ARG A 78 -4.72 -17.66 1.36
C ARG A 78 -3.65 -17.34 2.41
N GLN A 79 -2.53 -16.75 2.00
CA GLN A 79 -1.50 -16.30 2.94
C GLN A 79 -1.97 -15.11 3.79
N LEU A 80 -2.68 -14.15 3.20
CA LEU A 80 -3.27 -13.01 3.92
C LEU A 80 -4.25 -13.47 5.00
N HIS A 81 -5.13 -14.42 4.67
CA HIS A 81 -6.03 -15.05 5.64
C HIS A 81 -5.26 -15.74 6.77
N ARG A 82 -4.15 -16.43 6.47
CA ARG A 82 -3.29 -17.07 7.47
C ARG A 82 -2.65 -16.06 8.43
N VAL A 83 -2.06 -14.98 7.91
CA VAL A 83 -1.33 -14.00 8.75
C VAL A 83 -2.27 -13.07 9.52
N LEU A 84 -3.50 -12.84 9.07
CA LEU A 84 -4.49 -12.07 9.81
C LEU A 84 -4.82 -12.71 11.16
N LYS A 85 -4.94 -11.90 12.21
CA LYS A 85 -5.51 -12.32 13.50
C LYS A 85 -6.99 -12.61 13.35
N VAL A 86 -7.55 -13.40 14.28
CA VAL A 86 -8.99 -13.74 14.32
C VAL A 86 -9.87 -12.49 14.35
N SER A 87 -9.40 -11.43 15.02
CA SER A 87 -10.06 -10.12 15.09
C SER A 87 -9.80 -9.20 13.91
N GLY A 88 -8.98 -9.65 12.95
CA GLY A 88 -8.45 -8.80 11.88
C GLY A 88 -9.36 -8.68 10.67
N SER A 89 -9.06 -7.66 9.88
CA SER A 89 -9.87 -7.22 8.73
C SER A 89 -9.03 -7.10 7.46
N LEU A 90 -9.68 -7.26 6.30
CA LEU A 90 -9.09 -7.15 4.98
C LEU A 90 -9.93 -6.20 4.11
N TYR A 91 -9.26 -5.24 3.47
CA TYR A 91 -9.82 -4.36 2.46
C TYR A 91 -9.09 -4.54 1.14
N MET A 92 -9.79 -5.09 0.14
CA MET A 92 -9.27 -5.22 -1.21
C MET A 92 -9.84 -4.14 -2.12
N HIS A 93 -8.98 -3.24 -2.60
CA HIS A 93 -9.34 -2.26 -3.61
C HIS A 93 -9.46 -2.95 -4.97
N CYS A 94 -10.57 -2.72 -5.66
CA CYS A 94 -10.89 -3.35 -6.94
C CYS A 94 -11.42 -2.31 -7.93
N ASP A 95 -11.03 -2.47 -9.19
CA ASP A 95 -11.73 -1.81 -10.28
C ASP A 95 -12.97 -2.64 -10.73
N PRO A 96 -13.81 -2.09 -11.62
CA PRO A 96 -14.97 -2.82 -12.14
C PRO A 96 -14.63 -4.04 -13.02
N HIS A 97 -13.38 -4.18 -13.50
CA HIS A 97 -13.00 -5.26 -14.42
C HIS A 97 -12.85 -6.59 -13.69
N ALA A 98 -12.25 -6.59 -12.49
CA ALA A 98 -11.98 -7.82 -11.74
C ALA A 98 -12.78 -7.99 -10.43
N SER A 99 -13.44 -6.94 -9.93
CA SER A 99 -14.14 -6.91 -8.62
C SER A 99 -15.00 -8.14 -8.33
N HIS A 100 -15.88 -8.53 -9.25
CA HIS A 100 -16.81 -9.66 -9.05
C HIS A 100 -16.08 -11.01 -8.97
N TYR A 101 -15.05 -11.22 -9.80
CA TYR A 101 -14.25 -12.44 -9.78
C TYR A 101 -13.42 -12.52 -8.49
N LEU A 102 -12.87 -11.39 -8.04
CA LEU A 102 -12.15 -11.29 -6.77
C LEU A 102 -13.09 -11.53 -5.57
N LYS A 103 -14.32 -11.02 -5.62
CA LYS A 103 -15.34 -11.26 -4.59
C LYS A 103 -15.66 -12.75 -4.41
N VAL A 104 -15.89 -13.46 -5.52
CA VAL A 104 -16.15 -14.91 -5.48
C VAL A 104 -14.94 -15.66 -4.91
N MET A 105 -13.73 -15.32 -5.33
CA MET A 105 -12.51 -15.92 -4.79
C MET A 105 -12.32 -15.62 -3.30
N LEU A 106 -12.62 -14.39 -2.86
CA LEU A 106 -12.59 -14.01 -1.44
C LEU A 106 -13.62 -14.79 -0.63
N ASP A 107 -14.83 -15.00 -1.15
CA ASP A 107 -15.85 -15.84 -0.51
C ASP A 107 -15.36 -17.27 -0.29
N GLU A 108 -14.63 -17.85 -1.25
CA GLU A 108 -14.06 -19.19 -1.09
C GLU A 108 -12.97 -19.27 0.00
N VAL A 109 -12.23 -18.19 0.25
CA VAL A 109 -11.15 -18.17 1.24
C VAL A 109 -11.61 -17.71 2.63
N PHE A 110 -12.42 -16.65 2.69
CA PHE A 110 -12.89 -16.03 3.92
C PHE A 110 -14.27 -16.50 4.37
N MET A 111 -15.01 -17.21 3.51
CA MET A 111 -16.43 -17.54 3.66
C MET A 111 -17.36 -16.35 3.41
N PRO A 112 -18.51 -16.54 2.73
CA PRO A 112 -19.49 -15.47 2.50
C PRO A 112 -20.01 -14.84 3.80
N THR A 113 -20.10 -15.63 4.88
CA THR A 113 -20.54 -15.18 6.21
C THR A 113 -19.60 -14.18 6.87
N ASN A 114 -18.40 -13.98 6.35
CA ASN A 114 -17.41 -13.00 6.85
C ASN A 114 -17.26 -11.78 5.92
N PHE A 115 -18.02 -11.70 4.84
CA PHE A 115 -18.14 -10.48 4.04
C PHE A 115 -18.88 -9.40 4.85
N ARG A 116 -18.33 -8.20 4.98
CA ARG A 116 -18.91 -7.13 5.80
C ARG A 116 -19.67 -6.11 4.95
N SER A 117 -19.03 -5.58 3.91
CA SER A 117 -19.65 -4.63 3.00
C SER A 117 -18.83 -4.46 1.72
N GLU A 118 -19.46 -3.95 0.68
CA GLU A 118 -18.79 -3.38 -0.49
C GLU A 118 -18.78 -1.86 -0.33
N VAL A 119 -17.61 -1.27 -0.19
CA VAL A 119 -17.46 0.18 -0.04
C VAL A 119 -17.22 0.80 -1.41
N ILE A 120 -18.09 1.72 -1.83
CA ILE A 120 -18.00 2.40 -3.11
C ILE A 120 -17.33 3.76 -2.90
N TRP A 121 -16.18 3.97 -3.56
CA TRP A 121 -15.45 5.24 -3.47
C TRP A 121 -15.52 6.01 -4.80
N LYS A 122 -15.92 7.28 -4.74
CA LYS A 122 -15.97 8.16 -5.91
C LYS A 122 -14.57 8.64 -6.32
N ARG A 123 -13.94 7.91 -7.25
CA ARG A 123 -12.58 8.18 -7.74
C ARG A 123 -12.45 9.30 -8.76
N THR A 124 -13.55 9.72 -9.41
CA THR A 124 -13.49 10.74 -10.45
C THR A 124 -14.80 11.50 -10.61
N GLY A 125 -14.71 12.64 -11.31
CA GLY A 125 -15.87 13.50 -11.63
C GLY A 125 -16.68 12.99 -12.83
N SER A 126 -17.70 13.76 -13.19
CA SER A 126 -18.58 13.47 -14.32
C SER A 126 -17.81 13.38 -15.65
N HIS A 127 -18.15 12.37 -16.45
CA HIS A 127 -17.63 12.19 -17.80
C HIS A 127 -18.75 12.45 -18.81
N ASN A 128 -18.56 13.41 -19.71
CA ASN A 128 -19.61 13.92 -20.61
C ASN A 128 -19.73 13.13 -21.93
N SER A 129 -18.94 12.07 -22.11
CA SER A 129 -18.79 11.34 -23.37
C SER A 129 -19.14 9.85 -23.21
N ALA A 130 -20.39 9.52 -22.89
CA ALA A 130 -20.78 8.12 -22.68
C ALA A 130 -22.11 7.72 -23.36
N ARG A 131 -22.09 6.58 -24.06
CA ARG A 131 -23.28 5.81 -24.48
C ARG A 131 -23.82 4.91 -23.34
N ARG A 132 -23.41 5.18 -22.09
CA ARG A 132 -23.69 4.40 -20.88
C ARG A 132 -23.53 5.27 -19.64
N TRP A 133 -23.78 4.71 -18.46
CA TRP A 133 -23.53 5.37 -17.18
C TRP A 133 -22.03 5.66 -17.01
N GLY A 134 -21.69 6.86 -16.56
CA GLY A 134 -20.30 7.30 -16.41
C GLY A 134 -19.58 6.53 -15.30
N PRO A 135 -18.47 5.82 -15.57
CA PRO A 135 -17.73 5.08 -14.55
C PRO A 135 -16.96 6.03 -13.63
N GLN A 136 -17.52 6.30 -12.45
CA GLN A 136 -17.01 7.29 -11.50
C GLN A 136 -16.43 6.71 -10.21
N HIS A 137 -16.56 5.40 -10.00
CA HIS A 137 -16.19 4.77 -8.74
C HIS A 137 -15.28 3.56 -8.93
N ASP A 138 -14.58 3.24 -7.83
CA ASP A 138 -13.97 1.94 -7.57
C ASP A 138 -14.67 1.33 -6.34
N ALA A 139 -14.48 0.02 -6.14
CA ALA A 139 -15.04 -0.72 -5.02
C ALA A 139 -13.92 -1.19 -4.08
N LEU A 140 -14.19 -1.20 -2.77
CA LEU A 140 -13.35 -1.85 -1.78
C LEU A 140 -14.15 -2.97 -1.12
N LEU A 141 -13.68 -4.20 -1.27
CA LEU A 141 -14.30 -5.37 -0.66
C LEU A 141 -13.79 -5.50 0.77
N PHE A 142 -14.70 -5.36 1.75
CA PHE A 142 -14.38 -5.46 3.17
C PHE A 142 -14.77 -6.84 3.72
N TYR A 143 -13.78 -7.60 4.17
CA TYR A 143 -13.93 -8.86 4.88
C TYR A 143 -13.33 -8.78 6.28
N SER A 144 -13.88 -9.56 7.20
CA SER A 144 -13.21 -9.91 8.45
C SER A 144 -12.71 -11.35 8.41
N LYS A 145 -11.75 -11.72 9.26
CA LYS A 145 -11.35 -13.13 9.40
C LYS A 145 -12.42 -13.97 10.12
N SER A 146 -13.17 -13.34 11.02
CA SER A 146 -14.25 -13.97 11.79
C SER A 146 -15.32 -12.95 12.18
N GLU A 147 -16.37 -13.39 12.87
CA GLU A 147 -17.38 -12.51 13.45
C GLU A 147 -16.84 -11.65 14.62
N ALA A 148 -15.77 -12.08 15.29
CA ALA A 148 -15.15 -11.38 16.41
C ALA A 148 -14.15 -10.31 15.95
N PHE A 149 -14.54 -9.49 14.97
CA PHE A 149 -13.66 -8.52 14.33
C PHE A 149 -13.70 -7.14 15.02
N LYS A 150 -12.61 -6.40 14.85
CA LYS A 150 -12.48 -5.04 15.39
C LYS A 150 -13.22 -4.03 14.52
N TRP A 151 -14.08 -3.23 15.13
CA TRP A 151 -14.77 -2.11 14.48
C TRP A 151 -14.87 -0.89 15.40
N ASN A 152 -14.20 0.18 15.01
CA ASN A 152 -14.26 1.47 15.67
C ASN A 152 -15.31 2.33 14.98
N LYS A 153 -16.29 2.80 15.75
CA LYS A 153 -17.41 3.58 15.21
C LYS A 153 -16.96 5.01 14.92
N ILE A 154 -16.66 5.27 13.65
CA ILE A 154 -16.33 6.60 13.15
C ILE A 154 -17.61 7.30 12.68
N PHE A 155 -17.66 8.61 12.88
CA PHE A 155 -18.74 9.46 12.41
C PHE A 155 -18.22 10.44 11.35
N GLN A 156 -19.06 10.70 10.35
CA GLN A 156 -18.89 11.75 9.36
C GLN A 156 -19.82 12.92 9.69
N ALA A 157 -19.46 14.12 9.22
CA ALA A 157 -20.31 15.29 9.37
C ALA A 157 -21.67 15.07 8.68
N TYR A 158 -22.70 15.74 9.21
CA TYR A 158 -23.99 15.80 8.54
C TYR A 158 -23.89 16.58 7.23
N ASP A 159 -24.63 16.14 6.22
CA ASP A 159 -24.84 16.94 5.01
C ASP A 159 -25.54 18.26 5.34
N VAL A 160 -25.23 19.30 4.57
CA VAL A 160 -25.79 20.64 4.75
C VAL A 160 -27.32 20.62 4.74
N SER A 161 -27.91 19.87 3.80
CA SER A 161 -29.37 19.71 3.70
C SER A 161 -29.97 19.06 4.94
N TYR A 162 -29.30 18.05 5.50
CA TYR A 162 -29.74 17.41 6.75
C TYR A 162 -29.67 18.39 7.92
N VAL A 163 -28.60 19.19 8.00
CA VAL A 163 -28.47 20.23 9.03
C VAL A 163 -29.60 21.25 8.91
N GLU A 164 -29.89 21.73 7.71
CA GLU A 164 -30.96 22.70 7.46
C GLU A 164 -32.35 22.16 7.78
N GLU A 165 -32.63 20.90 7.42
CA GLU A 165 -33.94 20.28 7.63
C GLU A 165 -34.18 19.92 9.11
N LYS A 166 -33.18 19.30 9.77
CA LYS A 166 -33.35 18.75 11.12
C LYS A 166 -32.97 19.74 12.21
N PHE A 167 -31.88 20.48 12.07
CA PHE A 167 -31.40 21.46 13.06
C PHE A 167 -31.98 22.86 12.80
N LYS A 168 -33.31 22.92 12.70
CA LYS A 168 -34.08 24.12 12.33
C LYS A 168 -34.28 25.12 13.47
N PHE A 169 -34.15 24.67 14.72
CA PHE A 169 -34.29 25.56 15.88
C PHE A 169 -32.94 26.15 16.27
N LYS A 170 -32.97 27.31 16.94
CA LYS A 170 -31.75 28.00 17.39
C LYS A 170 -32.04 28.73 18.70
N ASP A 171 -31.10 28.62 19.64
CA ASP A 171 -31.03 29.48 20.82
C ASP A 171 -29.58 29.98 21.03
N GLU A 172 -29.29 30.58 22.19
CA GLU A 172 -27.98 31.12 22.55
C GLU A 172 -26.84 30.09 22.48
N ARG A 173 -27.15 28.79 22.59
CA ARG A 173 -26.17 27.69 22.53
C ARG A 173 -25.97 27.13 21.12
N GLY A 174 -26.72 27.62 20.13
CA GLY A 174 -26.58 27.25 18.72
C GLY A 174 -27.80 26.55 18.14
N ARG A 175 -27.61 25.93 16.96
CA ARG A 175 -28.67 25.19 16.26
C ARG A 175 -28.94 23.85 16.93
N TYR A 176 -30.21 23.46 17.03
CA TYR A 176 -30.61 22.18 17.61
C TYR A 176 -31.78 21.54 16.85
N GLN A 177 -31.89 20.23 17.02
CA GLN A 177 -33.05 19.43 16.61
C GLN A 177 -33.80 18.88 17.83
N ASP A 178 -35.07 18.55 17.63
CA ASP A 178 -35.93 17.99 18.69
C ASP A 178 -35.91 16.47 18.72
N VAL A 179 -35.30 15.90 19.74
CA VAL A 179 -35.21 14.46 19.93
C VAL A 179 -36.22 13.99 20.99
N SER A 180 -36.83 12.82 20.75
CA SER A 180 -37.79 12.23 21.70
C SER A 180 -37.11 11.91 23.03
N LEU A 181 -37.77 12.26 24.14
CA LEU A 181 -37.39 11.84 25.50
C LEU A 181 -37.96 10.49 25.90
N THR A 182 -38.73 9.85 25.02
CA THR A 182 -39.49 8.64 25.34
C THR A 182 -39.12 7.48 24.41
N GLY A 183 -39.19 6.26 24.94
CA GLY A 183 -39.05 4.99 24.23
C GLY A 183 -40.36 4.19 24.20
N PRO A 184 -40.47 3.17 23.33
CA PRO A 184 -41.66 2.32 23.26
C PRO A 184 -41.84 1.47 24.54
N GLY A 185 -43.08 1.17 24.87
CA GLY A 185 -43.45 0.30 25.99
C GLY A 185 -43.99 1.07 27.19
N ARG A 186 -45.02 0.51 27.84
CA ARG A 186 -45.60 1.02 29.08
C ARG A 186 -44.82 0.51 30.28
N ARG A 187 -44.50 1.39 31.23
CA ARG A 187 -43.80 1.07 32.49
C ARG A 187 -44.60 1.62 33.66
N THR A 188 -44.56 0.93 34.80
CA THR A 188 -45.24 1.33 36.06
C THR A 188 -44.28 1.95 37.09
N GLY A 189 -42.97 1.86 36.83
CA GLY A 189 -41.95 2.51 37.67
C GLY A 189 -41.73 3.98 37.33
N ASP A 190 -40.67 4.55 37.88
CA ASP A 190 -40.29 5.97 37.79
C ASP A 190 -40.19 6.50 36.33
N SER A 191 -39.74 5.67 35.38
CA SER A 191 -39.73 6.02 33.95
C SER A 191 -41.14 6.14 33.33
N GLY A 192 -42.16 5.56 33.95
CA GLY A 192 -43.55 5.68 33.52
C GLY A 192 -44.32 6.78 34.25
N ALA A 193 -43.70 7.46 35.22
CA ALA A 193 -44.39 8.47 36.00
C ALA A 193 -44.75 9.71 35.14
N PRO A 194 -45.91 10.34 35.37
CA PRO A 194 -46.24 11.61 34.76
C PRO A 194 -45.23 12.72 35.14
N TRP A 195 -44.93 13.60 34.20
CA TRP A 195 -44.01 14.71 34.40
C TRP A 195 -44.57 16.00 33.78
N ARG A 196 -44.72 17.06 34.59
CA ARG A 196 -45.22 18.38 34.17
C ARG A 196 -46.47 18.32 33.28
N GLY A 197 -47.45 17.50 33.67
CA GLY A 197 -48.72 17.34 32.96
C GLY A 197 -48.67 16.43 31.74
N VAL A 198 -47.56 15.73 31.51
CA VAL A 198 -47.39 14.78 30.42
C VAL A 198 -47.19 13.37 30.97
N ASP A 199 -48.04 12.44 30.55
CA ASP A 199 -47.94 11.03 30.88
C ASP A 199 -47.59 10.21 29.61
N PRO A 200 -46.36 9.66 29.50
CA PRO A 200 -45.95 8.90 28.33
C PRO A 200 -46.67 7.56 28.22
N THR A 201 -47.21 7.02 29.31
CA THR A 201 -47.84 5.69 29.35
C THR A 201 -49.20 5.66 28.66
N LEU A 202 -49.86 6.82 28.54
CA LEU A 202 -51.11 6.98 27.80
C LEU A 202 -50.95 6.67 26.31
N ILE A 203 -49.75 6.85 25.76
CA ILE A 203 -49.42 6.55 24.37
C ILE A 203 -48.53 5.30 24.24
N GLY A 204 -48.50 4.44 25.27
CA GLY A 204 -47.72 3.20 25.27
C GLY A 204 -46.21 3.43 25.26
N ARG A 205 -45.74 4.53 25.87
CA ARG A 205 -44.33 4.90 25.98
C ARG A 205 -43.91 5.10 27.44
N HIS A 206 -42.62 5.30 27.65
CA HIS A 206 -42.04 5.69 28.94
C HIS A 206 -40.86 6.63 28.70
N TRP A 207 -40.46 7.39 29.72
CA TRP A 207 -39.26 8.22 29.70
C TRP A 207 -38.02 7.36 29.49
N GLN A 208 -37.34 7.61 28.37
CA GLN A 208 -36.08 7.00 28.01
C GLN A 208 -35.26 8.03 27.23
N PRO A 209 -34.74 9.08 27.92
CA PRO A 209 -33.95 10.09 27.25
C PRO A 209 -32.65 9.51 26.68
N PRO A 210 -32.12 10.08 25.58
CA PRO A 210 -30.88 9.60 24.97
C PRO A 210 -29.68 9.83 25.90
N ALA A 211 -28.70 8.93 25.87
CA ALA A 211 -27.48 9.03 26.70
C ALA A 211 -26.74 10.37 26.51
N LEU A 212 -26.68 10.86 25.26
CA LEU A 212 -26.08 12.14 24.88
C LEU A 212 -26.65 13.33 25.67
N MET A 213 -27.91 13.27 26.12
CA MET A 213 -28.52 14.31 26.95
C MET A 213 -27.80 14.41 28.30
N TYR A 214 -27.50 13.29 28.94
CA TYR A 214 -26.82 13.25 30.23
C TYR A 214 -25.35 13.67 30.09
N ASP A 215 -24.65 13.16 29.06
CA ASP A 215 -23.26 13.54 28.77
C ASP A 215 -23.12 15.05 28.51
N TYR A 216 -24.11 15.64 27.86
CA TYR A 216 -24.11 17.09 27.62
C TYR A 216 -24.46 17.89 28.86
N PHE A 217 -25.44 17.45 29.65
CA PHE A 217 -25.77 18.09 30.93
C PHE A 217 -24.55 18.12 31.87
N GLU A 218 -23.84 17.00 32.00
CA GLU A 218 -22.68 16.90 32.88
C GLU A 218 -21.53 17.79 32.39
N ARG A 219 -21.26 17.84 31.08
CA ARG A 219 -20.28 18.79 30.51
C ARG A 219 -20.66 20.25 30.71
N LEU A 220 -21.96 20.57 30.68
CA LEU A 220 -22.45 21.93 30.83
C LEU A 220 -22.43 22.41 32.29
N THR A 221 -22.72 21.52 33.23
CA THR A 221 -22.96 21.88 34.64
C THR A 221 -21.91 21.37 35.62
N GLY A 222 -21.06 20.43 35.21
CA GLY A 222 -20.12 19.72 36.07
C GLY A 222 -20.79 18.73 37.05
N ARG A 223 -22.09 18.46 36.92
CA ARG A 223 -22.86 17.61 37.84
C ARG A 223 -23.35 16.33 37.15
N SER A 224 -23.12 15.18 37.78
CA SER A 224 -23.68 13.91 37.32
C SER A 224 -25.12 13.71 37.79
N LEU A 225 -25.94 13.10 36.93
CA LEU A 225 -27.35 12.81 37.18
C LEU A 225 -27.60 11.33 37.57
N ALA A 226 -26.55 10.51 37.65
CA ALA A 226 -26.67 9.06 37.80
C ALA A 226 -27.36 8.61 39.10
N ALA A 227 -27.22 9.38 40.18
CA ALA A 227 -27.82 9.07 41.48
C ALA A 227 -29.31 9.45 41.61
N LEU A 228 -29.85 10.20 40.64
CA LEU A 228 -31.21 10.74 40.70
C LEU A 228 -32.23 9.80 40.04
N SER A 229 -33.48 9.91 40.50
CA SER A 229 -34.65 9.33 39.84
C SER A 229 -34.84 9.92 38.44
N MET A 230 -35.47 9.20 37.51
CA MET A 230 -35.78 9.66 36.17
C MET A 230 -36.49 11.02 36.16
N ILE A 231 -37.48 11.23 37.03
CA ILE A 231 -38.19 12.51 37.10
C ILE A 231 -37.29 13.63 37.61
N GLU A 232 -36.47 13.36 38.62
CA GLU A 232 -35.47 14.32 39.12
C GLU A 232 -34.45 14.69 38.02
N ARG A 233 -34.00 13.70 37.23
CA ARG A 233 -33.12 13.94 36.08
C ARG A 233 -33.78 14.86 35.05
N LEU A 234 -35.04 14.61 34.70
CA LEU A 234 -35.79 15.45 33.77
C LEU A 234 -35.96 16.88 34.30
N GLU A 235 -36.18 17.04 35.61
CA GLU A 235 -36.25 18.37 36.24
C GLU A 235 -34.93 19.14 36.19
N GLU A 236 -33.79 18.50 36.48
CA GLU A 236 -32.47 19.15 36.39
C GLU A 236 -32.17 19.57 34.94
N VAL A 237 -32.42 18.68 33.97
CA VAL A 237 -32.20 18.96 32.54
C VAL A 237 -33.13 20.08 32.05
N ASN A 238 -34.37 20.11 32.52
CA ASN A 238 -35.30 21.20 32.26
C ASN A 238 -34.81 22.52 32.85
N ARG A 239 -34.32 22.52 34.09
CA ARG A 239 -33.72 23.70 34.74
C ARG A 239 -32.49 24.21 34.00
N ALA A 240 -31.71 23.32 33.38
CA ALA A 240 -30.59 23.70 32.51
C ALA A 240 -31.01 24.25 31.14
N GLY A 241 -32.31 24.31 30.83
CA GLY A 241 -32.84 24.86 29.57
C GLY A 241 -32.66 23.95 28.35
N LEU A 242 -32.41 22.66 28.57
CA LEU A 242 -32.14 21.65 27.54
C LEU A 242 -33.41 20.96 27.00
N ILE A 243 -34.58 21.35 27.50
CA ILE A 243 -35.87 20.81 27.08
C ILE A 243 -36.58 21.82 26.19
N HIS A 244 -37.08 21.35 25.06
CA HIS A 244 -38.00 22.09 24.20
C HIS A 244 -39.43 21.64 24.48
N TRP A 245 -40.26 22.61 24.87
CA TRP A 245 -41.69 22.43 25.13
C TRP A 245 -42.49 22.78 23.88
N PRO A 246 -43.25 21.84 23.28
CA PRO A 246 -44.07 22.13 22.12
C PRO A 246 -45.15 23.18 22.43
N THR A 247 -45.48 24.02 21.45
CA THR A 247 -46.55 25.03 21.58
C THR A 247 -47.94 24.43 21.67
N LYS A 248 -48.15 23.21 21.15
CA LYS A 248 -49.42 22.50 21.22
C LYS A 248 -49.68 22.01 22.65
N LYS A 249 -50.86 22.32 23.18
CA LYS A 249 -51.34 21.80 24.48
C LYS A 249 -51.33 20.26 24.48
N GLY A 250 -50.67 19.66 25.47
CA GLY A 250 -50.47 18.20 25.55
C GLY A 250 -49.35 17.67 24.65
N GLY A 251 -48.54 18.54 24.05
CA GLY A 251 -47.35 18.14 23.30
C GLY A 251 -46.30 17.49 24.20
N GLN A 252 -45.62 16.47 23.67
CA GLN A 252 -44.58 15.75 24.38
C GLN A 252 -43.28 16.58 24.41
N PRO A 253 -42.64 16.80 25.58
CA PRO A 253 -41.37 17.50 25.66
C PRO A 253 -40.28 16.77 24.87
N ARG A 254 -39.35 17.55 24.33
CA ARG A 254 -38.26 17.06 23.48
C ARG A 254 -36.91 17.52 24.03
N PHE A 255 -35.88 16.72 23.83
CA PHE A 255 -34.52 17.12 24.11
C PHE A 255 -34.01 18.05 23.00
N LYS A 256 -33.39 19.17 23.37
CA LYS A 256 -32.65 20.05 22.47
C LYS A 256 -31.29 19.44 22.15
N GLN A 257 -31.23 18.61 21.12
CA GLN A 257 -29.96 18.05 20.67
C GLN A 257 -29.25 19.05 19.75
N TYR A 258 -28.22 19.71 20.28
CA TYR A 258 -27.46 20.71 19.54
C TYR A 258 -26.55 20.09 18.46
N LEU A 259 -26.29 20.84 17.40
CA LEU A 259 -25.45 20.40 16.29
C LEU A 259 -24.02 20.10 16.74
N HIS A 260 -23.42 20.98 17.56
CA HIS A 260 -22.03 20.85 18.02
C HIS A 260 -21.79 19.68 18.98
N ILE A 261 -22.85 19.08 19.53
CA ILE A 261 -22.76 17.87 20.36
C ILE A 261 -23.21 16.61 19.63
N SER A 262 -23.78 16.76 18.44
CA SER A 262 -24.27 15.63 17.68
C SER A 262 -23.07 14.94 17.02
N PRO A 263 -22.90 13.62 17.20
CA PRO A 263 -21.68 12.93 16.78
C PRO A 263 -21.52 12.88 15.25
N GLY A 264 -22.60 13.08 14.49
CA GLY A 264 -22.61 12.97 13.03
C GLY A 264 -23.39 11.75 12.56
N VAL A 265 -23.16 11.37 11.31
CA VAL A 265 -23.67 10.13 10.73
C VAL A 265 -22.61 9.04 10.93
N PRO A 266 -22.94 7.83 11.41
CA PRO A 266 -21.99 6.73 11.39
C PRO A 266 -21.45 6.51 9.97
N LEU A 267 -20.20 6.06 9.85
CA LEU A 267 -19.59 5.84 8.54
C LEU A 267 -20.47 4.96 7.64
N GLN A 268 -20.69 5.41 6.40
CA GLN A 268 -21.46 4.70 5.37
C GLN A 268 -20.54 4.06 4.32
N ASP A 269 -21.06 3.11 3.57
CA ASP A 269 -20.34 2.37 2.53
C ASP A 269 -20.21 3.13 1.20
N VAL A 270 -20.92 4.25 1.02
CA VAL A 270 -20.77 5.14 -0.15
C VAL A 270 -19.93 6.36 0.21
N VAL A 271 -18.66 6.37 -0.21
CA VAL A 271 -17.66 7.41 0.10
C VAL A 271 -17.58 8.42 -1.04
N VAL A 272 -18.22 9.58 -0.83
CA VAL A 272 -18.27 10.69 -1.80
C VAL A 272 -17.58 11.97 -1.30
N ASP A 273 -17.28 12.03 -0.01
CA ASP A 273 -16.68 13.19 0.66
C ASP A 273 -15.15 13.22 0.51
N ILE A 274 -14.52 12.06 0.31
CA ILE A 274 -13.09 11.95 0.02
C ILE A 274 -12.86 12.01 -1.49
N ARG A 275 -12.26 13.11 -1.95
CA ARG A 275 -11.96 13.34 -3.37
C ARG A 275 -10.64 12.66 -3.79
N PRO A 276 -10.49 12.32 -5.09
CA PRO A 276 -9.20 11.88 -5.63
C PRO A 276 -8.14 12.99 -5.54
N ILE A 277 -6.87 12.57 -5.53
CA ILE A 277 -5.73 13.49 -5.46
C ILE A 277 -5.64 14.30 -6.75
N ASN A 278 -5.78 15.62 -6.62
CA ASN A 278 -5.60 16.55 -7.75
C ASN A 278 -4.11 16.84 -8.02
N SER A 279 -3.81 17.50 -9.15
CA SER A 279 -2.41 17.79 -9.56
C SER A 279 -1.63 18.73 -8.64
N ARG A 280 -2.33 19.52 -7.81
CA ARG A 280 -1.73 20.50 -6.89
C ARG A 280 -1.71 20.04 -5.43
N ALA A 281 -2.16 18.82 -5.15
CA ALA A 281 -2.26 18.32 -3.79
C ALA A 281 -0.86 18.12 -3.18
N ALA A 282 -0.65 18.60 -1.96
CA ALA A 282 0.63 18.48 -1.25
C ALA A 282 1.06 17.02 -1.00
N GLU A 283 0.10 16.10 -0.92
CA GLU A 283 0.34 14.66 -0.75
C GLU A 283 0.74 13.95 -2.07
N ARG A 284 0.65 14.62 -3.23
CA ARG A 284 0.91 13.99 -4.54
C ARG A 284 2.40 13.69 -4.72
N LEU A 285 2.72 12.45 -5.07
CA LEU A 285 4.09 11.97 -5.30
C LEU A 285 4.42 11.72 -6.78
N GLY A 286 3.46 11.89 -7.69
CA GLY A 286 3.61 11.57 -9.11
C GLY A 286 3.52 10.08 -9.45
N TYR A 287 3.37 9.21 -8.44
CA TYR A 287 3.11 7.78 -8.65
C TYR A 287 1.72 7.57 -9.27
N PRO A 288 1.59 6.76 -10.33
CA PRO A 288 0.30 6.39 -10.91
C PRO A 288 -0.63 5.81 -9.86
N THR A 289 -1.93 6.07 -10.03
CA THR A 289 -3.01 5.48 -9.23
C THR A 289 -2.90 5.67 -7.71
N GLN A 290 -2.11 6.65 -7.24
CA GLN A 290 -1.99 7.00 -5.82
C GLN A 290 -3.36 7.27 -5.18
N LYS A 291 -3.62 6.60 -4.05
CA LYS A 291 -4.85 6.78 -3.27
C LYS A 291 -4.71 7.94 -2.26
N PRO A 292 -5.79 8.66 -1.93
CA PRO A 292 -5.74 9.75 -0.94
C PRO A 292 -5.49 9.23 0.47
N GLU A 293 -4.62 9.87 1.25
CA GLU A 293 -4.37 9.46 2.64
C GLU A 293 -5.62 9.45 3.50
N ALA A 294 -6.55 10.38 3.26
CA ALA A 294 -7.81 10.46 4.00
C ALA A 294 -8.65 9.16 3.90
N LEU A 295 -8.61 8.49 2.74
CA LEU A 295 -9.32 7.22 2.54
C LEU A 295 -8.69 6.11 3.38
N LEU A 296 -7.36 6.01 3.35
CA LEU A 296 -6.62 4.99 4.07
C LEU A 296 -6.70 5.22 5.58
N LYS A 297 -6.59 6.46 6.04
CA LYS A 297 -6.75 6.81 7.46
C LYS A 297 -8.10 6.39 7.99
N ARG A 298 -9.18 6.69 7.25
CA ARG A 298 -10.54 6.29 7.61
C ARG A 298 -10.68 4.77 7.75
N ILE A 299 -10.15 4.01 6.80
CA ILE A 299 -10.16 2.53 6.85
C ILE A 299 -9.36 2.01 8.04
N ILE A 300 -8.16 2.55 8.26
CA ILE A 300 -7.26 2.13 9.34
C ILE A 300 -7.87 2.43 10.70
N GLU A 301 -8.42 3.63 10.89
CA GLU A 301 -9.09 4.02 12.13
C GLU A 301 -10.31 3.15 12.42
N SER A 302 -11.09 2.76 11.40
CA SER A 302 -12.32 1.97 11.61
C SER A 302 -12.04 0.51 11.96
N SER A 303 -10.85 -0.01 11.64
CA SER A 303 -10.58 -1.45 11.71
C SER A 303 -9.29 -1.81 12.46
N SER A 304 -8.65 -0.84 13.12
CA SER A 304 -7.47 -1.04 13.95
C SER A 304 -7.35 0.02 15.04
N ASP A 305 -6.61 -0.27 16.10
CA ASP A 305 -6.24 0.66 17.17
C ASP A 305 -4.77 1.07 17.07
N ALA A 306 -4.36 2.09 17.83
CA ALA A 306 -2.94 2.44 17.94
C ALA A 306 -2.12 1.23 18.44
N GLY A 307 -0.94 1.00 17.86
CA GLY A 307 -0.07 -0.16 18.15
C GLY A 307 -0.39 -1.44 17.36
N ASP A 308 -1.57 -1.55 16.76
CA ASP A 308 -1.92 -2.66 15.86
C ASP A 308 -1.02 -2.69 14.61
N VAL A 309 -0.93 -3.85 13.96
CA VAL A 309 -0.13 -4.07 12.75
C VAL A 309 -0.98 -3.94 11.49
N VAL A 310 -0.62 -3.00 10.63
CA VAL A 310 -1.19 -2.81 9.28
C VAL A 310 -0.25 -3.37 8.22
N LEU A 311 -0.74 -4.30 7.39
CA LEU A 311 0.01 -4.88 6.29
C LEU A 311 -0.52 -4.33 4.95
N ASP A 312 0.39 -3.82 4.13
CA ASP A 312 0.15 -3.50 2.74
C ASP A 312 1.06 -4.36 1.84
N PRO A 313 0.54 -5.46 1.25
CA PRO A 313 1.33 -6.39 0.45
C PRO A 313 1.52 -5.93 -1.01
N PHE A 314 1.01 -4.74 -1.37
CA PHE A 314 1.13 -4.10 -2.68
C PHE A 314 1.39 -2.60 -2.49
N CYS A 315 2.44 -2.27 -1.72
CA CYS A 315 2.49 -0.96 -1.10
C CYS A 315 2.75 0.21 -2.05
N GLY A 316 3.36 0.00 -3.22
CA GLY A 316 3.54 1.02 -4.25
C GLY A 316 4.14 2.33 -3.71
N CYS A 317 3.36 3.42 -3.73
CA CYS A 317 3.78 4.72 -3.16
C CYS A 317 3.62 4.85 -1.62
N GLY A 318 3.27 3.76 -0.94
CA GLY A 318 3.17 3.62 0.52
C GLY A 318 2.09 4.47 1.17
N THR A 319 0.93 4.64 0.53
CA THR A 319 -0.14 5.45 1.13
C THR A 319 -0.71 4.81 2.40
N ALA A 320 -0.97 3.49 2.40
CA ALA A 320 -1.46 2.82 3.60
C ALA A 320 -0.39 2.77 4.71
N VAL A 321 0.87 2.54 4.33
CA VAL A 321 2.04 2.57 5.24
C VAL A 321 2.19 3.95 5.92
N SER A 322 2.16 5.04 5.13
CA SER A 322 2.21 6.41 5.64
C SER A 322 1.04 6.71 6.59
N ALA A 323 -0.18 6.35 6.18
CA ALA A 323 -1.37 6.56 6.99
C ALA A 323 -1.32 5.78 8.33
N ALA A 324 -0.88 4.52 8.29
CA ALA A 324 -0.70 3.69 9.48
C ALA A 324 0.30 4.33 10.46
N GLN A 325 1.47 4.75 9.97
CA GLN A 325 2.48 5.42 10.80
C GLN A 325 1.95 6.71 11.43
N GLN A 326 1.28 7.57 10.66
CA GLN A 326 0.71 8.83 11.18
C GLN A 326 -0.34 8.59 12.27
N LEU A 327 -1.07 7.48 12.18
CA LEU A 327 -2.06 7.06 13.15
C LEU A 327 -1.47 6.28 14.34
N GLY A 328 -0.16 6.11 14.42
CA GLY A 328 0.49 5.38 15.50
C GLY A 328 0.28 3.86 15.45
N ARG A 329 0.04 3.31 14.25
CA ARG A 329 0.02 1.86 14.00
C ARG A 329 1.41 1.40 13.58
N ARG A 330 1.75 0.15 13.91
CA ARG A 330 2.89 -0.54 13.34
C ARG A 330 2.51 -0.99 11.93
N TRP A 331 3.48 -1.13 11.06
CA TRP A 331 3.17 -1.47 9.66
C TRP A 331 4.24 -2.33 9.00
N VAL A 332 3.82 -3.01 7.95
CA VAL A 332 4.68 -3.76 7.03
C VAL A 332 4.25 -3.44 5.61
N GLY A 333 5.19 -3.01 4.76
CA GLY A 333 4.94 -2.81 3.34
C GLY A 333 5.71 -3.83 2.50
N ILE A 334 5.12 -4.31 1.41
CA ILE A 334 5.78 -5.20 0.46
C ILE A 334 5.58 -4.69 -0.96
N ASP A 335 6.66 -4.54 -1.72
CA ASP A 335 6.61 -4.25 -3.15
C ASP A 335 7.91 -4.71 -3.82
N ILE A 336 7.82 -5.24 -5.05
CA ILE A 336 9.01 -5.69 -5.78
C ILE A 336 9.81 -4.52 -6.38
N SER A 337 9.17 -3.38 -6.57
CA SER A 337 9.72 -2.22 -7.27
C SER A 337 10.75 -1.47 -6.42
N PRO A 338 12.00 -1.30 -6.89
CA PRO A 338 12.96 -0.43 -6.19
C PRO A 338 12.49 1.03 -6.12
N THR A 339 11.75 1.49 -7.12
CA THR A 339 11.24 2.87 -7.14
C THR A 339 10.16 3.08 -6.09
N ALA A 340 9.29 2.08 -5.88
CA ALA A 340 8.34 2.10 -4.78
C ALA A 340 9.07 2.28 -3.44
N MET A 341 10.13 1.49 -3.18
CA MET A 341 10.91 1.60 -1.94
C MET A 341 11.47 3.02 -1.72
N GLU A 342 12.05 3.64 -2.75
CA GLU A 342 12.64 4.97 -2.63
C GLU A 342 11.56 6.04 -2.41
N ILE A 343 10.45 5.98 -3.14
CA ILE A 343 9.31 6.89 -2.95
C ILE A 343 8.77 6.79 -1.53
N ILE A 344 8.62 5.57 -1.00
CA ILE A 344 8.15 5.37 0.38
C ILE A 344 9.16 5.95 1.36
N ARG A 345 10.47 5.69 1.19
CA ARG A 345 11.51 6.27 2.06
C ARG A 345 11.44 7.80 2.09
N GLN A 346 11.32 8.44 0.93
CA GLN A 346 11.20 9.90 0.85
C GLN A 346 9.92 10.42 1.50
N ARG A 347 8.79 9.74 1.28
CA ARG A 347 7.51 10.07 1.92
C ARG A 347 7.60 9.97 3.45
N MET A 348 8.21 8.90 3.95
CA MET A 348 8.28 8.60 5.38
C MET A 348 9.17 9.59 6.16
N ARG A 349 10.14 10.25 5.52
CA ARG A 349 10.93 11.34 6.13
C ARG A 349 10.07 12.52 6.61
N ARG A 350 8.86 12.70 6.07
CA ARG A 350 7.90 13.74 6.52
C ARG A 350 7.02 13.28 7.66
N VAL A 351 7.07 12.00 8.01
CA VAL A 351 6.16 11.35 8.97
C VAL A 351 6.91 10.89 10.22
N THR A 352 8.15 10.43 10.06
CA THR A 352 8.98 9.91 11.16
C THR A 352 10.46 10.15 10.89
N ASP A 353 11.22 10.39 11.97
CA ASP A 353 12.69 10.48 11.94
C ASP A 353 13.36 9.10 11.97
N ALA A 354 12.60 8.05 12.30
CA ALA A 354 13.13 6.69 12.39
C ALA A 354 13.56 6.17 10.99
N PRO A 355 14.74 5.55 10.87
CA PRO A 355 15.18 5.01 9.60
C PRO A 355 14.29 3.84 9.15
N ILE A 356 13.84 3.90 7.90
CA ILE A 356 13.04 2.84 7.30
C ILE A 356 13.95 1.70 6.84
N ARG A 357 13.73 0.51 7.40
CA ARG A 357 14.45 -0.72 7.03
C ARG A 357 13.86 -1.32 5.76
N VAL A 358 14.70 -1.63 4.78
CA VAL A 358 14.31 -2.33 3.55
C VAL A 358 14.98 -3.70 3.54
N LEU A 359 14.18 -4.76 3.43
CA LEU A 359 14.58 -6.18 3.45
C LEU A 359 14.29 -6.82 2.08
N GLY A 360 14.79 -8.02 1.79
CA GLY A 360 14.27 -8.82 0.65
C GLY A 360 15.13 -8.92 -0.61
N MET A 361 16.37 -8.42 -0.62
CA MET A 361 17.35 -8.86 -1.61
C MET A 361 18.45 -9.68 -0.94
N PRO A 362 18.79 -10.87 -1.48
CA PRO A 362 20.00 -11.55 -1.07
C PRO A 362 21.20 -10.60 -1.21
N ASP A 363 21.92 -10.45 -0.11
CA ASP A 363 22.95 -9.45 0.14
C ASP A 363 24.36 -10.07 0.26
N SER A 364 24.44 -11.38 0.04
CA SER A 364 25.67 -12.16 0.08
C SER A 364 25.79 -13.09 -1.13
N GLU A 365 27.01 -13.39 -1.56
CA GLU A 365 27.21 -14.36 -2.64
C GLU A 365 26.67 -15.74 -2.26
N GLU A 366 26.76 -16.11 -0.98
CA GLU A 366 26.26 -17.40 -0.48
C GLU A 366 24.74 -17.53 -0.68
N SER A 367 23.97 -16.51 -0.29
CA SER A 367 22.52 -16.50 -0.51
C SER A 367 22.16 -16.48 -2.01
N LEU A 368 22.93 -15.77 -2.83
CA LEU A 368 22.74 -15.72 -4.29
C LEU A 368 23.04 -17.04 -5.00
N ARG A 369 23.99 -17.84 -4.49
CA ARG A 369 24.33 -19.16 -5.04
C ARG A 369 23.20 -20.17 -4.87
N GLN A 370 22.43 -20.02 -3.80
CA GLN A 370 21.31 -20.90 -3.45
C GLN A 370 20.02 -20.60 -4.25
N LEU A 371 19.91 -19.41 -4.86
CA LEU A 371 18.74 -19.04 -5.68
C LEU A 371 18.56 -19.98 -6.88
N LYS A 372 17.31 -20.20 -7.31
CA LYS A 372 17.05 -20.88 -8.59
C LYS A 372 17.58 -20.03 -9.77
N PRO A 373 17.94 -20.62 -10.92
CA PRO A 373 18.51 -19.87 -12.05
C PRO A 373 17.68 -18.66 -12.47
N PHE A 374 16.34 -18.81 -12.53
CA PHE A 374 15.43 -17.73 -12.88
C PHE A 374 15.37 -16.61 -11.82
N GLU A 375 15.41 -16.96 -10.53
CA GLU A 375 15.40 -15.99 -9.43
C GLU A 375 16.71 -15.18 -9.40
N PHE A 376 17.84 -15.84 -9.65
CA PHE A 376 19.14 -15.17 -9.77
C PHE A 376 19.17 -14.23 -10.99
N GLN A 377 18.63 -14.67 -12.13
CA GLN A 377 18.47 -13.81 -13.31
C GLN A 377 17.63 -12.57 -13.00
N ASN A 378 16.47 -12.74 -12.35
CA ASN A 378 15.61 -11.63 -11.94
C ASN A 378 16.35 -10.67 -11.00
N TRP A 379 17.09 -11.19 -10.01
CA TRP A 379 17.89 -10.36 -9.11
C TRP A 379 18.92 -9.51 -9.87
N VAL A 380 19.63 -10.11 -10.83
CA VAL A 380 20.60 -9.39 -11.67
C VAL A 380 19.89 -8.32 -12.49
N ILE A 381 18.85 -8.67 -13.25
CA ILE A 381 18.11 -7.72 -14.10
C ILE A 381 17.62 -6.53 -13.26
N GLN A 382 17.11 -6.78 -12.05
CA GLN A 382 16.67 -5.75 -11.12
C GLN A 382 17.79 -4.84 -10.60
N LYS A 383 19.04 -5.32 -10.48
CA LYS A 383 20.21 -4.47 -10.14
C LYS A 383 20.58 -3.50 -11.26
N PHE A 384 20.26 -3.84 -12.50
CA PHE A 384 20.39 -2.97 -13.67
C PHE A 384 19.14 -2.12 -13.93
N VAL A 385 18.11 -2.23 -13.07
CA VAL A 385 16.80 -1.59 -13.29
C VAL A 385 16.19 -2.03 -14.64
N GLY A 386 16.59 -3.20 -15.11
CA GLY A 386 16.36 -3.64 -16.48
C GLY A 386 15.00 -4.31 -16.70
N THR A 387 14.75 -4.65 -17.96
CA THR A 387 13.59 -5.44 -18.41
C THR A 387 14.02 -6.83 -18.88
N HIS A 388 13.14 -7.81 -18.75
CA HIS A 388 13.41 -9.16 -19.24
C HIS A 388 13.31 -9.24 -20.77
N SER A 389 14.11 -10.11 -21.37
CA SER A 389 13.95 -10.39 -22.80
C SER A 389 12.61 -11.11 -23.04
N PRO A 390 11.78 -10.64 -24.00
CA PRO A 390 10.48 -11.24 -24.29
C PRO A 390 10.57 -12.60 -25.00
N ARG A 391 11.74 -12.97 -25.57
CA ARG A 391 11.92 -14.23 -26.31
C ARG A 391 12.79 -15.22 -25.53
N LYS A 392 12.20 -16.33 -25.09
CA LYS A 392 12.93 -17.44 -24.45
C LYS A 392 13.67 -18.35 -25.45
N SER A 393 13.34 -18.27 -26.74
CA SER A 393 14.01 -19.01 -27.82
C SER A 393 14.25 -18.09 -29.02
N GLY A 394 15.49 -18.05 -29.50
CA GLY A 394 15.91 -17.26 -30.67
C GLY A 394 17.02 -16.24 -30.43
N ASP A 395 17.13 -15.69 -29.22
CA ASP A 395 18.02 -14.55 -28.92
C ASP A 395 19.43 -14.94 -28.43
N MET A 396 19.89 -16.18 -28.69
CA MET A 396 21.26 -16.65 -28.44
C MET A 396 21.83 -16.35 -27.04
N GLY A 397 20.97 -16.18 -26.03
CA GLY A 397 21.38 -16.01 -24.63
C GLY A 397 21.38 -14.58 -24.08
N ILE A 398 20.62 -13.64 -24.65
CA ILE A 398 20.28 -12.36 -23.98
C ILE A 398 19.16 -12.62 -22.96
N ASP A 399 19.42 -12.31 -21.70
CA ASP A 399 18.52 -12.56 -20.56
C ASP A 399 17.65 -11.34 -20.22
N GLY A 400 18.08 -10.15 -20.64
CA GLY A 400 17.29 -8.91 -20.61
C GLY A 400 18.11 -7.68 -21.00
N TYR A 401 17.61 -6.49 -20.65
CA TYR A 401 18.15 -5.22 -21.12
C TYR A 401 18.25 -4.21 -19.99
N SER A 402 19.33 -3.43 -19.97
CA SER A 402 19.53 -2.35 -18.98
C SER A 402 18.57 -1.19 -19.17
N PHE A 403 18.26 -0.49 -18.08
CA PHE A 403 17.39 0.69 -18.08
C PHE A 403 17.99 1.84 -18.91
N MET A 404 17.14 2.67 -19.52
CA MET A 404 17.44 3.84 -20.37
C MET A 404 18.17 3.59 -21.69
N VAL A 405 19.26 2.83 -21.66
CA VAL A 405 20.14 2.65 -22.84
C VAL A 405 19.88 1.34 -23.59
N ASN A 406 19.01 0.47 -23.05
CA ASN A 406 18.59 -0.79 -23.66
C ASN A 406 19.77 -1.70 -24.08
N ASN A 407 20.89 -1.64 -23.34
CA ASN A 407 22.03 -2.51 -23.59
C ASN A 407 21.71 -3.94 -23.13
N PRO A 408 22.04 -4.96 -23.93
CA PRO A 408 21.77 -6.35 -23.60
C PRO A 408 22.54 -6.79 -22.35
N ILE A 409 21.90 -7.65 -21.57
CA ILE A 409 22.42 -8.27 -20.35
C ILE A 409 22.32 -9.78 -20.53
N GLN A 410 23.44 -10.48 -20.33
CA GLN A 410 23.47 -11.92 -20.18
C GLN A 410 23.87 -12.31 -18.76
N VAL A 411 23.19 -13.30 -18.21
CA VAL A 411 23.35 -13.75 -16.83
C VAL A 411 23.77 -15.22 -16.81
N LYS A 412 24.88 -15.51 -16.11
CA LYS A 412 25.35 -16.88 -15.86
C LYS A 412 25.49 -17.12 -14.37
N ARG A 413 24.64 -18.00 -13.83
CA ARG A 413 24.72 -18.46 -12.43
C ARG A 413 25.82 -19.53 -12.26
N SER A 414 27.05 -19.19 -12.62
CA SER A 414 28.20 -20.10 -12.53
C SER A 414 29.49 -19.34 -12.24
N ASP A 415 30.47 -20.06 -11.70
CA ASP A 415 31.86 -19.60 -11.62
C ASP A 415 32.60 -19.85 -12.94
N ARG A 416 33.73 -19.16 -13.09
CA ARG A 416 34.71 -19.36 -14.17
C ARG A 416 34.06 -19.37 -15.55
N VAL A 417 33.23 -18.37 -15.84
CA VAL A 417 32.65 -18.19 -17.17
C VAL A 417 33.77 -18.03 -18.21
N GLY A 418 33.66 -18.83 -19.27
CA GLY A 418 34.68 -19.02 -20.31
C GLY A 418 34.44 -18.17 -21.56
N ARG A 419 35.42 -18.22 -22.47
CA ARG A 419 35.41 -17.55 -23.78
C ARG A 419 34.15 -17.84 -24.60
N ASN A 420 33.69 -19.10 -24.60
CA ASN A 420 32.50 -19.52 -25.35
C ASN A 420 31.23 -18.72 -25.05
N VAL A 421 31.05 -18.24 -23.82
CA VAL A 421 29.91 -17.39 -23.46
C VAL A 421 30.06 -16.01 -24.09
N ILE A 422 31.29 -15.47 -24.09
CA ILE A 422 31.62 -14.18 -24.69
C ILE A 422 31.34 -14.22 -26.20
N ASP A 423 31.84 -15.24 -26.92
CA ASP A 423 31.66 -15.40 -28.37
C ASP A 423 30.17 -15.43 -28.77
N ASN A 424 29.36 -16.16 -28.01
CA ASN A 424 27.92 -16.26 -28.22
C ASN A 424 27.22 -14.91 -27.97
N PHE A 425 27.63 -14.20 -26.91
CA PHE A 425 27.08 -12.89 -26.57
C PHE A 425 27.44 -11.83 -27.61
N GLU A 426 28.69 -11.79 -28.05
CA GLU A 426 29.15 -10.91 -29.13
C GLU A 426 28.32 -11.12 -30.40
N THR A 427 28.07 -12.39 -30.76
CA THR A 427 27.22 -12.74 -31.90
C THR A 427 25.79 -12.20 -31.72
N ALA A 428 25.23 -12.30 -30.52
CA ALA A 428 23.89 -11.78 -30.21
C ALA A 428 23.86 -10.25 -30.28
N MET A 429 24.87 -9.57 -29.74
CA MET A 429 25.01 -8.11 -29.81
C MET A 429 25.06 -7.60 -31.25
N ARG A 430 25.87 -8.25 -32.12
CA ARG A 430 25.95 -7.87 -33.54
C ARG A 430 24.62 -8.01 -34.26
N ARG A 431 23.87 -9.09 -34.01
CA ARG A 431 22.53 -9.29 -34.58
C ARG A 431 21.54 -8.22 -34.10
N GLY A 432 21.61 -7.87 -32.82
CA GLY A 432 20.80 -6.82 -32.19
C GLY A 432 21.27 -5.38 -32.48
N ARG A 433 22.38 -5.20 -33.19
CA ARG A 433 23.02 -3.89 -33.45
C ARG A 433 23.36 -3.12 -32.16
N HIS A 434 23.85 -3.83 -31.15
CA HIS A 434 24.35 -3.24 -29.91
C HIS A 434 25.87 -3.16 -29.93
N ASP A 435 26.41 -2.03 -29.50
CA ASP A 435 27.85 -1.81 -29.32
C ASP A 435 28.31 -2.10 -27.88
N THR A 436 27.42 -1.95 -26.90
CA THR A 436 27.70 -2.10 -25.47
C THR A 436 26.79 -3.16 -24.84
N GLY A 437 27.35 -4.00 -23.98
CA GLY A 437 26.58 -5.06 -23.32
C GLY A 437 27.22 -5.52 -22.01
N TYR A 438 26.44 -6.22 -21.18
CA TYR A 438 26.85 -6.66 -19.86
C TYR A 438 26.75 -8.18 -19.73
N ILE A 439 27.79 -8.82 -19.21
CA ILE A 439 27.74 -10.22 -18.80
C ILE A 439 27.96 -10.28 -17.30
N VAL A 440 27.04 -10.93 -16.59
CA VAL A 440 27.06 -11.05 -15.14
C VAL A 440 27.25 -12.50 -14.70
N ALA A 441 28.25 -12.75 -13.85
CA ALA A 441 28.54 -14.07 -13.32
C ALA A 441 29.22 -14.00 -11.93
N PHE A 442 29.42 -15.14 -11.26
CA PHE A 442 30.19 -15.16 -10.00
C PHE A 442 31.69 -14.94 -10.24
N SER A 443 32.22 -15.47 -11.33
CA SER A 443 33.62 -15.22 -11.72
C SER A 443 33.85 -15.50 -13.22
N PHE A 444 34.91 -14.90 -13.77
CA PHE A 444 35.32 -15.05 -15.17
C PHE A 444 36.74 -15.62 -15.28
N THR A 445 36.98 -16.41 -16.32
CA THR A 445 38.32 -16.92 -16.66
C THR A 445 39.23 -15.84 -17.25
N ARG A 446 40.54 -16.11 -17.33
CA ARG A 446 41.51 -15.26 -18.03
C ARG A 446 41.15 -15.12 -19.51
N ASN A 447 40.90 -16.24 -20.19
CA ASN A 447 40.56 -16.25 -21.61
C ASN A 447 39.29 -15.44 -21.92
N ALA A 448 38.28 -15.43 -21.03
CA ALA A 448 37.10 -14.59 -21.21
C ALA A 448 37.43 -13.08 -21.17
N ARG A 449 38.37 -12.66 -20.31
CA ARG A 449 38.82 -11.26 -20.24
C ARG A 449 39.64 -10.85 -21.46
N GLU A 450 40.54 -11.73 -21.89
CA GLU A 450 41.32 -11.53 -23.13
C GLU A 450 40.40 -11.42 -24.35
N GLU A 451 39.32 -12.20 -24.37
CA GLU A 451 38.35 -12.16 -25.46
C GLU A 451 37.59 -10.84 -25.53
N VAL A 452 37.09 -10.37 -24.39
CA VAL A 452 36.44 -9.05 -24.29
C VAL A 452 37.37 -7.92 -24.71
N ALA A 453 38.65 -7.98 -24.31
CA ALA A 453 39.64 -6.98 -24.71
C ALA A 453 39.83 -6.98 -26.23
N ARG A 454 40.01 -8.15 -26.85
CA ARG A 454 40.12 -8.29 -28.30
C ARG A 454 38.87 -7.78 -29.03
N ALA A 455 37.67 -8.12 -28.58
CA ALA A 455 36.42 -7.67 -29.20
C ALA A 455 36.26 -6.14 -29.13
N ARG A 456 36.73 -5.50 -28.06
CA ARG A 456 36.76 -4.05 -27.96
C ARG A 456 37.69 -3.40 -28.98
N TRP A 457 38.88 -3.96 -29.19
CA TRP A 457 39.89 -3.40 -30.10
C TRP A 457 39.61 -3.71 -31.57
N SER A 458 39.24 -4.95 -31.88
CA SER A 458 39.06 -5.41 -33.25
C SER A 458 37.68 -5.08 -33.82
N ASP A 459 36.65 -5.09 -32.97
CA ASP A 459 35.26 -5.08 -33.41
C ASP A 459 34.44 -3.91 -32.85
N GLY A 460 35.04 -3.07 -32.00
CA GLY A 460 34.36 -1.96 -31.34
C GLY A 460 33.29 -2.38 -30.33
N LEU A 461 33.22 -3.66 -29.96
CA LEU A 461 32.23 -4.17 -29.01
C LEU A 461 32.69 -3.96 -27.56
N ASN A 462 31.95 -3.14 -26.81
CA ASN A 462 32.20 -2.84 -25.42
C ASN A 462 31.42 -3.79 -24.49
N VAL A 463 31.91 -5.03 -24.39
CA VAL A 463 31.38 -6.02 -23.43
C VAL A 463 31.96 -5.73 -22.04
N ARG A 464 31.10 -5.57 -21.03
CA ARG A 464 31.51 -5.37 -19.64
C ARG A 464 31.24 -6.62 -18.82
N LEU A 465 32.29 -7.20 -18.26
CA LEU A 465 32.21 -8.34 -17.33
C LEU A 465 31.98 -7.81 -15.91
N ILE A 466 30.87 -8.19 -15.29
CA ILE A 466 30.49 -7.73 -13.95
C ILE A 466 30.35 -8.94 -13.04
N THR A 467 31.08 -8.95 -11.92
CA THR A 467 30.93 -10.04 -10.96
C THR A 467 29.76 -9.80 -10.01
N VAL A 468 29.21 -10.87 -9.43
CA VAL A 468 28.20 -10.76 -8.37
C VAL A 468 28.73 -9.92 -7.19
N LYS A 469 29.99 -10.12 -6.81
CA LYS A 469 30.68 -9.27 -5.82
C LYS A 469 30.64 -7.79 -6.17
N ASP A 470 30.77 -7.43 -7.44
CA ASP A 470 30.67 -6.03 -7.87
C ASP A 470 29.26 -5.46 -7.74
N LEU A 471 28.22 -6.28 -7.96
CA LEU A 471 26.82 -5.89 -7.76
C LEU A 471 26.38 -5.82 -6.29
N LEU A 472 27.12 -6.47 -5.40
CA LEU A 472 26.90 -6.46 -3.95
C LEU A 472 27.59 -5.29 -3.24
N LYS A 473 28.63 -4.70 -3.84
CA LYS A 473 29.27 -3.51 -3.28
C LYS A 473 28.23 -2.38 -3.20
N PRO A 474 28.11 -1.68 -2.06
CA PRO A 474 27.32 -0.46 -2.00
C PRO A 474 27.84 0.49 -3.08
N ARG A 475 26.93 1.00 -3.92
CA ARG A 475 27.29 2.07 -4.86
C ARG A 475 27.74 3.24 -3.99
N LEU A 476 29.05 3.50 -3.95
CA LEU A 476 29.53 4.80 -3.50
C LEU A 476 28.89 5.81 -4.45
N ASP A 477 28.11 6.73 -3.88
CA ASP A 477 27.39 7.82 -4.52
C ASP A 477 25.94 7.51 -4.96
N ASP A 478 25.01 7.76 -4.02
CA ASP A 478 23.63 8.22 -4.27
C ASP A 478 23.60 9.65 -4.88
N LYS A 479 24.59 9.99 -5.73
CA LYS A 479 24.54 11.15 -6.62
C LYS A 479 24.44 10.60 -8.03
N ILE A 480 23.43 11.05 -8.77
CA ILE A 480 23.43 10.95 -10.23
C ILE A 480 24.81 11.48 -10.67
N PRO A 481 25.67 10.67 -11.32
CA PRO A 481 26.89 11.22 -11.88
C PRO A 481 26.43 12.23 -12.94
N GLU A 482 26.76 13.50 -12.72
CA GLU A 482 26.86 14.43 -13.82
C GLU A 482 27.66 13.75 -14.94
N LEU A 483 27.21 13.93 -16.19
CA LEU A 483 27.96 13.61 -17.39
C LEU A 483 29.29 14.40 -17.39
N ALA A 484 30.26 13.96 -16.59
CA ALA A 484 31.64 14.40 -16.67
C ALA A 484 32.35 13.47 -17.66
N SER A 485 32.70 14.06 -18.79
CA SER A 485 33.46 13.47 -19.89
C SER A 485 34.74 12.79 -19.41
N VAL A 486 34.89 11.49 -19.71
CA VAL A 486 36.13 10.72 -19.47
C VAL A 486 37.16 11.01 -20.58
N THR A 487 37.43 12.29 -20.84
CA THR A 487 38.47 12.74 -21.80
C THR A 487 39.77 13.20 -21.14
N GLU A 488 39.90 13.13 -19.81
CA GLU A 488 41.12 13.60 -19.12
C GLU A 488 41.65 12.59 -18.10
N LEU A 489 42.30 11.54 -18.59
CA LEU A 489 43.38 10.86 -17.87
C LEU A 489 44.53 10.64 -18.85
N PRO A 490 45.79 10.97 -18.48
CA PRO A 490 46.92 10.87 -19.39
C PRO A 490 47.13 9.40 -19.80
N LEU A 491 47.26 9.18 -21.11
CA LEU A 491 47.61 7.88 -21.67
C LEU A 491 48.97 7.44 -21.10
N PRO A 492 49.13 6.17 -20.69
CA PRO A 492 50.45 5.64 -20.39
C PRO A 492 51.33 5.72 -21.65
N PRO A 493 52.66 5.92 -21.51
CA PRO A 493 53.54 6.04 -22.66
C PRO A 493 53.45 4.79 -23.54
N ALA A 494 53.35 5.00 -24.85
CA ALA A 494 53.25 3.92 -25.82
C ALA A 494 54.45 2.97 -25.68
N ARG A 495 54.18 1.67 -25.45
CA ARG A 495 55.20 0.64 -25.62
C ARG A 495 55.45 0.50 -27.12
N SER A 496 56.72 0.62 -27.53
CA SER A 496 57.12 0.48 -28.93
C SER A 496 56.82 -0.93 -29.45
N ALA A 497 56.58 -1.03 -30.74
CA ALA A 497 56.04 -2.22 -31.41
C ALA A 497 56.99 -3.45 -31.45
N ASP A 498 58.19 -3.39 -30.85
CA ASP A 498 59.23 -4.42 -31.02
C ASP A 498 59.74 -5.06 -29.71
N ALA A 499 59.08 -4.86 -28.57
CA ALA A 499 59.50 -5.50 -27.31
C ALA A 499 58.79 -6.84 -27.08
N LEU A 500 59.36 -7.95 -27.57
CA LEU A 500 59.05 -9.28 -27.04
C LEU A 500 59.67 -9.43 -25.64
N PRO A 501 58.93 -9.91 -24.63
CA PRO A 501 59.49 -10.12 -23.30
C PRO A 501 60.55 -11.23 -23.33
N LEU A 502 61.63 -11.03 -22.58
CA LEU A 502 62.68 -12.04 -22.43
C LEU A 502 62.12 -13.26 -21.66
N PRO A 503 62.57 -14.49 -21.97
CA PRO A 503 62.06 -15.73 -21.36
C PRO A 503 62.11 -15.76 -19.82
N GLU A 504 62.95 -14.92 -19.23
CA GLU A 504 63.21 -14.82 -17.79
C GLU A 504 62.07 -14.11 -17.04
N GLU A 505 61.33 -13.22 -17.72
CA GLU A 505 60.19 -12.49 -17.13
C GLU A 505 58.90 -13.34 -17.06
N LEU A 506 58.82 -14.42 -17.83
CA LEU A 506 57.69 -15.37 -17.83
C LEU A 506 57.75 -16.38 -16.68
N ILE A 507 58.88 -16.51 -15.99
CA ILE A 507 59.07 -17.49 -14.91
C ILE A 507 58.74 -16.89 -13.52
N ALA A 508 58.77 -15.56 -13.38
CA ALA A 508 58.52 -14.90 -12.10
C ALA A 508 57.02 -14.73 -11.75
N SER A 509 56.09 -14.88 -12.71
CA SER A 509 54.65 -14.65 -12.44
C SER A 509 53.89 -15.84 -11.87
N ASP A 510 54.53 -17.02 -11.76
CA ASP A 510 53.88 -18.26 -11.30
C ASP A 510 54.24 -18.68 -9.86
N THR A 511 54.91 -17.83 -9.07
CA THR A 511 55.31 -18.17 -7.67
C THR A 511 54.94 -17.16 -6.59
N ALA A 512 54.23 -16.08 -6.88
CA ALA A 512 53.71 -15.18 -5.83
C ALA A 512 52.20 -15.36 -5.70
N SER A 513 51.79 -16.05 -4.63
CA SER A 513 50.41 -16.36 -4.23
C SER A 513 49.57 -15.12 -3.91
#